data_AF-A0A0D2BRI5-F1
#
_entry.id   AF-A0A0D2BRI5-F1
#
_cell.length_a   1.000
_cell.length_b   1.000
_cell.length_c   1.000
_cell.angle_alpha   90.00
_cell.angle_beta   90.00
_cell.angle_gamma   90.00
#
_symmetry.space_group_name_H-M   'P 1'
#
loop_
_entity.id
_entity.type
_entity.pdbx_description
1 polymer ?
#
loop_
_entity_poly.entity_id
_entity_poly.type
_entity_poly.pdbx_seq_one_letter_code
_entity_poly.pdbx_strand_id
1 'polypeptide(L)'
;MPGMWYHISNANEYLVVTGAGVDDVRIVKKAFVYPWQRVARISVSPFDFSLNMQAMTIEKLQFALPAVFTIGPDNKPEALKKYALLLSGNPDGTPSAGKKPGQAIVPTQRGHVQDIVKGIIEGETRVIVSSMTMEEIFKERQVFKQKVIENVQNELDQFGLRIYNANVKELQDTP
;
A
#
# COMPACT_ATOMS: atom_id res chain seq x y z
N MET A 1 -9.31 -9.82 38.71
CA MET A 1 -10.36 -9.70 37.68
C MET A 1 -9.69 -9.33 36.37
N PRO A 2 -9.93 -10.04 35.27
CA PRO A 2 -9.28 -9.69 34.02
C PRO A 2 -9.92 -8.38 33.53
N GLY A 3 -9.17 -7.29 33.67
CA GLY A 3 -9.67 -5.92 33.56
C GLY A 3 -9.99 -5.54 32.12
N MET A 4 -11.10 -4.81 31.94
CA MET A 4 -11.43 -4.16 30.68
C MET A 4 -10.50 -2.95 30.50
N TRP A 5 -9.76 -2.89 29.39
CA TRP A 5 -8.83 -1.79 29.11
C TRP A 5 -9.36 -0.88 28.02
N TYR A 6 -9.40 0.42 28.32
CA TYR A 6 -9.82 1.44 27.36
C TYR A 6 -8.62 1.92 26.53
N HIS A 7 -8.70 1.73 25.22
CA HIS A 7 -7.66 2.15 24.28
C HIS A 7 -8.15 3.31 23.42
N ILE A 8 -7.28 4.28 23.22
CA ILE A 8 -7.50 5.45 22.35
C ILE A 8 -6.35 5.49 21.34
N SER A 9 -6.65 5.72 20.06
CA SER A 9 -5.64 5.93 19.02
C SER A 9 -5.34 7.41 18.81
N ASN A 10 -4.16 7.69 18.27
CA ASN A 10 -3.77 9.03 17.86
C ASN A 10 -4.57 9.51 16.62
N ALA A 11 -4.47 10.80 16.29
CA ALA A 11 -5.18 11.40 15.17
C ALA A 11 -4.88 10.70 13.83
N ASN A 12 -3.63 10.29 13.61
CA ASN A 12 -3.16 9.59 12.42
C ASN A 12 -3.26 8.05 12.51
N GLU A 13 -3.83 7.50 13.59
CA GLU A 13 -3.88 6.05 13.83
C GLU A 13 -5.31 5.55 14.03
N TYR A 14 -5.54 4.28 13.72
CA TYR A 14 -6.78 3.58 14.07
C TYR A 14 -6.47 2.30 14.85
N LEU A 15 -7.39 1.94 15.75
CA LEU A 15 -7.37 0.66 16.44
C LEU A 15 -8.08 -0.38 15.57
N VAL A 16 -7.42 -1.51 15.40
CA VAL A 16 -7.93 -2.70 14.74
C VAL A 16 -8.19 -3.72 15.84
N VAL A 17 -9.45 -4.03 16.10
CA VAL A 17 -9.89 -4.96 17.15
C VAL A 17 -10.39 -6.25 16.51
N THR A 18 -9.89 -7.38 17.02
CA THR A 18 -10.28 -8.75 16.61
C THR A 18 -10.47 -9.64 17.85
N GLY A 19 -11.09 -10.81 17.72
CA GLY A 19 -11.26 -11.77 18.81
C GLY A 19 -12.73 -12.02 19.17
N ALA A 20 -13.00 -12.50 20.38
CA ALA A 20 -14.35 -12.96 20.73
C ALA A 20 -15.42 -11.86 20.57
N GLY A 21 -16.49 -12.20 19.85
CA GLY A 21 -17.59 -11.28 19.48
C GLY A 21 -17.30 -10.37 18.28
N VAL A 22 -16.20 -10.60 17.55
CA VAL A 22 -15.85 -9.90 16.30
C VAL A 22 -15.51 -10.95 15.24
N ASP A 23 -16.37 -11.10 14.23
CA ASP A 23 -16.24 -12.16 13.23
C ASP A 23 -15.15 -11.89 12.18
N ASP A 24 -14.86 -10.62 11.90
CA ASP A 24 -13.87 -10.21 10.88
C ASP A 24 -12.87 -9.21 11.49
N VAL A 25 -13.01 -7.91 11.20
CA VAL A 25 -12.13 -6.86 11.73
C VAL A 25 -12.93 -5.60 12.05
N ARG A 26 -12.75 -5.08 13.27
CA ARG A 26 -13.38 -3.82 13.71
C ARG A 26 -12.37 -2.68 13.78
N ILE A 27 -12.56 -1.63 12.99
CA ILE A 27 -11.68 -0.45 12.94
C ILE A 27 -12.34 0.72 13.65
N VAL A 28 -11.70 1.24 14.68
CA VAL A 28 -12.25 2.29 15.56
C VAL A 28 -11.16 3.19 16.12
N LYS A 29 -11.48 4.45 16.43
CA LYS A 29 -10.55 5.38 17.10
C LYS A 29 -10.41 5.13 18.60
N LYS A 30 -11.44 4.57 19.22
CA LYS A 30 -11.51 4.29 20.65
C LYS A 30 -12.36 3.05 20.89
N ALA A 31 -11.91 2.17 21.79
CA ALA A 31 -12.64 0.97 22.14
C ALA A 31 -12.28 0.46 23.53
N PHE A 32 -13.27 -0.16 24.17
CA PHE A 32 -13.04 -1.06 25.29
C PHE A 32 -12.61 -2.41 24.74
N VAL A 33 -11.44 -2.88 25.17
CA VAL A 33 -10.87 -4.16 24.75
C VAL A 33 -11.01 -5.13 25.92
N TYR A 34 -11.70 -6.24 25.68
CA TYR A 34 -11.87 -7.32 26.64
C TYR A 34 -10.67 -8.29 26.62
N PRO A 35 -10.45 -9.10 27.67
CA PRO A 35 -9.29 -10.01 27.76
C PRO A 35 -9.17 -11.04 26.61
N TRP A 36 -10.29 -11.37 25.98
CA TRP A 36 -10.40 -12.29 24.83
C TRP A 36 -10.36 -11.58 23.47
N GLN A 37 -10.13 -10.27 23.46
CA GLN A 37 -9.96 -9.45 22.26
C GLN A 37 -8.52 -9.01 22.09
N ARG A 38 -8.07 -8.94 20.85
CA ARG A 38 -6.76 -8.43 20.44
C ARG A 38 -6.95 -7.05 19.84
N VAL A 39 -6.04 -6.14 20.15
CA VAL A 39 -5.98 -4.79 19.56
C VAL A 39 -4.65 -4.58 18.87
N ALA A 40 -4.70 -4.03 17.68
CA ALA A 40 -3.55 -3.62 16.87
C ALA A 40 -3.73 -2.16 16.44
N ARG A 41 -2.64 -1.44 16.17
CA ARG A 41 -2.67 -0.03 15.75
C ARG A 41 -2.18 0.10 14.32
N ILE A 42 -2.99 0.65 13.44
CA ILE A 42 -2.61 0.99 12.06
C ILE A 42 -2.37 2.49 11.95
N SER A 43 -1.32 2.88 11.21
CA SER A 43 -1.03 4.28 10.87
C SER A 43 -1.60 4.57 9.48
N VAL A 44 -2.30 5.70 9.35
CA VAL A 44 -2.94 6.15 8.09
C VAL A 44 -2.12 7.23 7.39
N SER A 45 -0.94 7.56 7.92
CA SER A 45 -0.03 8.51 7.28
C SER A 45 0.46 7.98 5.92
N PRO A 46 0.37 8.80 4.85
CA PRO A 46 0.96 8.45 3.56
C PRO A 46 2.48 8.42 3.67
N PHE A 47 3.11 7.67 2.77
CA PHE A 47 4.55 7.57 2.63
C PHE A 47 4.96 7.82 1.18
N ASP A 48 6.16 8.39 1.03
CA ASP A 48 6.75 8.62 -0.29
C ASP A 48 7.56 7.40 -0.72
N PHE A 49 7.37 7.01 -1.97
CA PHE A 49 8.03 5.90 -2.61
C PHE A 49 8.73 6.39 -3.87
N SER A 50 10.07 6.32 -3.88
CA SER A 50 10.88 6.67 -5.04
C SER A 50 11.24 5.42 -5.82
N LEU A 51 10.95 5.43 -7.12
CA LEU A 51 11.24 4.37 -8.06
C LEU A 51 12.19 4.87 -9.14
N ASN A 52 13.19 4.06 -9.47
CA ASN A 52 13.98 4.25 -10.68
C ASN A 52 13.95 2.93 -11.46
N MET A 53 13.02 2.84 -12.41
CA MET A 53 12.78 1.64 -13.18
C MET A 53 13.42 1.74 -14.56
N GLN A 54 14.13 0.69 -14.97
CA GLN A 54 14.53 0.52 -16.36
C GLN A 54 13.41 -0.21 -17.11
N ALA A 55 12.98 0.38 -18.22
CA ALA A 55 11.94 -0.19 -19.06
C ALA A 55 12.36 -0.19 -20.53
N MET A 56 11.70 -1.07 -21.31
CA MET A 56 11.96 -1.24 -22.74
C MET A 56 10.68 -0.93 -23.52
N THR A 57 10.76 -0.03 -24.50
CA THR A 57 9.63 0.33 -25.37
C THR A 57 9.31 -0.78 -26.37
N ILE A 58 8.21 -0.62 -27.11
CA ILE A 58 7.85 -1.51 -28.23
C ILE A 58 8.93 -1.55 -29.32
N GLU A 59 9.71 -0.47 -29.46
CA GLU A 59 10.82 -0.32 -30.41
C GLU A 59 12.14 -0.93 -29.89
N LYS A 60 12.10 -1.58 -28.71
CA LYS A 60 13.26 -2.16 -28.02
C LYS A 60 14.29 -1.13 -27.55
N LEU A 61 13.88 0.11 -27.35
CA LEU A 61 14.73 1.14 -26.76
C LEU A 61 14.63 1.08 -25.23
N GLN A 62 15.78 1.14 -24.56
CA GLN A 62 15.87 1.12 -23.10
C GLN A 62 15.98 2.53 -22.54
N PHE A 63 15.20 2.82 -21.50
CA PHE A 63 15.26 4.09 -20.81
C PHE A 63 15.01 3.93 -19.31
N ALA A 64 15.45 4.92 -18.54
CA ALA A 64 15.17 5.01 -17.12
C ALA A 64 13.95 5.91 -16.86
N LEU A 65 13.00 5.41 -16.08
CA LEU A 65 11.84 6.15 -15.60
C LEU A 65 11.98 6.43 -14.10
N PRO A 66 12.54 7.59 -13.72
CA PRO A 66 12.52 8.04 -12.34
C PRO A 66 11.13 8.61 -11.98
N ALA A 67 10.51 8.05 -10.95
CA ALA A 67 9.20 8.50 -10.46
C ALA A 67 9.15 8.50 -8.92
N VAL A 68 8.35 9.40 -8.35
CA VAL A 68 8.09 9.46 -6.91
C VAL A 68 6.58 9.46 -6.71
N PHE A 69 6.08 8.49 -5.93
CA PHE A 69 4.68 8.33 -5.61
C PHE A 69 4.46 8.53 -4.11
N THR A 70 3.47 9.33 -3.74
CA THR A 70 3.00 9.45 -2.36
C THR A 70 1.77 8.58 -2.21
N ILE A 71 1.88 7.48 -1.46
CA ILE A 71 0.84 6.46 -1.34
C ILE A 71 0.47 6.28 0.13
N GLY A 72 -0.80 6.06 0.40
CA GLY A 72 -1.27 5.74 1.75
C GLY A 72 -2.63 5.05 1.72
N PRO A 73 -3.09 4.52 2.86
CA PRO A 73 -4.43 3.97 2.95
C PRO A 73 -5.51 5.03 2.66
N ASP A 74 -6.58 4.62 1.99
CA ASP A 74 -7.77 5.47 1.78
C ASP A 74 -8.56 5.58 3.09
N ASN A 75 -9.27 6.69 3.28
CA ASN A 75 -10.06 6.96 4.49
C ASN A 75 -11.39 6.21 4.53
N LYS A 76 -11.73 5.46 3.46
CA LYS A 76 -12.95 4.66 3.39
C LYS A 76 -12.88 3.47 4.36
N PRO A 77 -13.98 3.13 5.04
CA PRO A 77 -13.98 2.03 6.02
C PRO A 77 -13.63 0.68 5.39
N GLU A 78 -14.03 0.44 4.14
CA GLU A 78 -13.70 -0.79 3.41
C GLU A 78 -12.22 -0.87 3.00
N ALA A 79 -11.63 0.24 2.59
CA ALA A 79 -10.21 0.32 2.26
C ALA A 79 -9.33 0.14 3.50
N LEU A 80 -9.71 0.76 4.62
CA LEU A 80 -9.03 0.57 5.90
C LEU A 80 -9.07 -0.89 6.36
N LYS A 81 -10.18 -1.62 6.11
CA LYS A 81 -10.26 -3.06 6.36
C LYS A 81 -9.27 -3.83 5.51
N LYS A 82 -9.28 -3.63 4.18
CA LYS A 82 -8.31 -4.27 3.27
C LYS A 82 -6.86 -4.00 3.68
N TYR A 83 -6.56 -2.76 4.03
CA TYR A 83 -5.24 -2.35 4.51
C TYR A 83 -4.87 -3.01 5.85
N ALA A 84 -5.81 -3.09 6.79
CA ALA A 84 -5.62 -3.79 8.06
C ALA A 84 -5.42 -5.30 7.85
N LEU A 85 -6.14 -5.92 6.90
CA LEU A 85 -5.95 -7.31 6.52
C LEU A 85 -4.56 -7.53 5.93
N LEU A 86 -4.12 -6.69 4.99
CA LEU A 86 -2.78 -6.74 4.40
C LEU A 86 -1.68 -6.62 5.47
N LEU A 87 -1.84 -5.70 6.42
CA LEU A 87 -0.93 -5.57 7.55
C LEU A 87 -1.05 -6.72 8.55
N SER A 88 -2.17 -7.43 8.62
CA SER A 88 -2.32 -8.60 9.50
C SER A 88 -1.80 -9.89 8.86
N GLY A 89 -1.71 -9.93 7.53
CA GLY A 89 -1.21 -11.04 6.74
C GLY A 89 0.25 -11.35 7.06
N ASN A 90 0.55 -12.64 7.19
CA ASN A 90 1.92 -13.12 7.26
C ASN A 90 2.39 -13.38 5.81
N PRO A 91 3.61 -12.97 5.42
CA PRO A 91 4.09 -13.11 4.04
C PRO A 91 4.20 -14.56 3.54
N ASP A 92 4.19 -15.56 4.44
CA ASP A 92 4.33 -16.98 4.12
C ASP A 92 3.01 -17.75 3.91
N GLY A 93 1.85 -17.10 3.95
CA GLY A 93 0.55 -17.78 3.79
C GLY A 93 0.21 -18.81 4.89
N THR A 94 1.07 -18.96 5.91
CA THR A 94 0.81 -19.80 7.06
C THR A 94 -0.23 -19.14 7.97
N PRO A 95 -1.30 -19.86 8.37
CA PRO A 95 -2.20 -19.34 9.39
C PRO A 95 -1.35 -19.04 10.63
N SER A 96 -1.56 -17.86 11.23
CA SER A 96 -0.86 -17.40 12.43
C SER A 96 -1.10 -18.36 13.61
N ALA A 97 -0.37 -19.48 13.65
CA ALA A 97 -0.42 -20.46 14.73
C ALA A 97 0.57 -20.12 15.88
N GLY A 98 1.20 -18.94 15.87
CA GLY A 98 2.31 -18.67 16.80
C GLY A 98 2.53 -17.23 17.31
N LYS A 99 1.72 -16.23 16.96
CA LYS A 99 1.96 -14.85 17.45
C LYS A 99 1.18 -14.56 18.74
N LYS A 100 1.93 -14.43 19.85
CA LYS A 100 1.48 -13.98 21.18
C LYS A 100 0.51 -12.78 21.09
N PRO A 101 -0.58 -12.75 21.88
CA PRO A 101 -1.53 -11.65 21.90
C PRO A 101 -0.84 -10.35 22.38
N GLY A 102 -0.96 -9.27 21.61
CA GLY A 102 -0.49 -7.94 22.01
C GLY A 102 0.75 -7.39 21.29
N GLN A 103 1.32 -8.08 20.30
CA GLN A 103 2.41 -7.49 19.52
C GLN A 103 1.84 -6.49 18.50
N ALA A 104 2.21 -5.22 18.67
CA ALA A 104 1.92 -4.13 17.76
C ALA A 104 2.27 -4.51 16.32
N ILE A 105 1.54 -3.96 15.35
CA ILE A 105 1.87 -4.02 13.91
C ILE A 105 3.31 -3.52 13.78
N VAL A 106 4.23 -4.46 13.59
CA VAL A 106 5.68 -4.23 13.73
C VAL A 106 6.17 -3.50 12.46
N PRO A 107 7.20 -2.63 12.54
CA PRO A 107 7.80 -1.98 11.38
C PRO A 107 8.13 -2.90 10.18
N THR A 108 8.33 -4.20 10.43
CA THR A 108 8.57 -5.23 9.41
C THR A 108 7.42 -5.38 8.40
N GLN A 109 6.20 -4.98 8.76
CA GLN A 109 5.04 -5.04 7.86
C GLN A 109 4.97 -3.84 6.90
N ARG A 110 5.58 -2.70 7.25
CA ARG A 110 5.70 -1.57 6.34
C ARG A 110 6.60 -1.88 5.14
N GLY A 111 7.67 -2.64 5.37
CA GLY A 111 8.52 -3.15 4.28
C GLY A 111 7.73 -4.03 3.31
N HIS A 112 6.92 -4.95 3.83
CA HIS A 112 6.09 -5.81 2.99
C HIS A 112 5.07 -5.03 2.13
N VAL A 113 4.42 -4.00 2.70
CA VAL A 113 3.53 -3.12 1.93
C VAL A 113 4.31 -2.39 0.84
N GLN A 114 5.51 -1.88 1.17
CA GLN A 114 6.36 -1.20 0.19
C GLN A 114 6.80 -2.13 -0.94
N ASP A 115 7.11 -3.39 -0.65
CA ASP A 115 7.48 -4.38 -1.67
C ASP A 115 6.31 -4.72 -2.60
N ILE A 116 5.09 -4.88 -2.04
CA ILE A 116 3.87 -5.08 -2.83
C ILE A 116 3.62 -3.88 -3.73
N VAL A 117 3.64 -2.67 -3.16
CA VAL A 117 3.41 -1.42 -3.90
C VAL A 117 4.45 -1.24 -4.99
N LYS A 118 5.72 -1.54 -4.70
CA LYS A 118 6.81 -1.52 -5.69
C LYS A 118 6.53 -2.47 -6.83
N GLY A 119 6.18 -3.73 -6.54
CA GLY A 119 5.89 -4.75 -7.55
C GLY A 119 4.73 -4.35 -8.46
N ILE A 120 3.67 -3.75 -7.90
CA ILE A 120 2.52 -3.25 -8.66
C ILE A 120 2.95 -2.10 -9.58
N ILE A 121 3.64 -1.09 -9.07
CA ILE A 121 4.08 0.06 -9.87
C ILE A 121 5.00 -0.40 -11.00
N GLU A 122 5.98 -1.24 -10.71
CA GLU A 122 6.92 -1.75 -11.71
C GLU A 122 6.22 -2.62 -12.77
N GLY A 123 5.29 -3.50 -12.35
CA GLY A 123 4.51 -4.35 -13.24
C GLY A 123 3.64 -3.55 -14.19
N GLU A 124 2.75 -2.72 -13.65
CA GLU A 124 1.79 -1.94 -14.44
C GLU A 124 2.47 -0.92 -15.34
N THR A 125 3.52 -0.26 -14.84
CA THR A 125 4.27 0.70 -15.66
C THR A 125 4.97 -0.01 -16.80
N ARG A 126 5.53 -1.22 -16.59
CA ARG A 126 6.17 -2.00 -17.64
C ARG A 126 5.19 -2.42 -18.73
N VAL A 127 3.98 -2.83 -18.35
CA VAL A 127 2.91 -3.16 -19.32
C VAL A 127 2.62 -1.96 -20.22
N ILE A 128 2.41 -0.77 -19.64
CA ILE A 128 2.14 0.44 -20.42
C ILE A 128 3.32 0.79 -21.34
N VAL A 129 4.54 0.82 -20.80
CA VAL A 129 5.74 1.19 -21.58
C VAL A 129 5.98 0.23 -22.75
N SER A 130 5.74 -1.07 -22.56
CA SER A 130 5.91 -2.06 -23.64
C SER A 130 4.91 -1.89 -24.81
N SER A 131 3.82 -1.15 -24.59
CA SER A 131 2.78 -0.90 -25.60
C SER A 131 2.94 0.43 -26.36
N MET A 132 3.86 1.30 -25.94
CA MET A 132 4.04 2.65 -26.49
C MET A 132 5.42 2.81 -27.12
N THR A 133 5.51 3.71 -28.11
CA THR A 133 6.80 4.12 -28.72
C THR A 133 7.51 5.15 -27.84
N MET A 134 8.82 5.31 -28.00
CA MET A 134 9.57 6.31 -27.23
C MET A 134 9.05 7.73 -27.54
N GLU A 135 8.70 7.99 -28.81
CA GLU A 135 8.13 9.26 -29.23
C GLU A 135 6.79 9.57 -28.56
N GLU A 136 5.90 8.58 -28.45
CA GLU A 136 4.60 8.78 -27.78
C GLU A 136 4.77 9.08 -26.29
N ILE A 137 5.70 8.40 -25.61
CA ILE A 137 5.97 8.66 -24.19
C ILE A 137 6.48 10.10 -23.98
N PHE A 138 7.32 10.61 -24.90
CA PHE A 138 7.81 11.99 -24.86
C PHE A 138 6.79 13.05 -25.29
N LYS A 139 6.10 12.84 -26.41
CA LYS A 139 5.12 13.79 -26.98
C LYS A 139 3.83 13.84 -26.16
N GLU A 140 3.36 12.68 -25.68
CA GLU A 140 2.10 12.54 -24.94
C GLU A 140 2.34 12.25 -23.45
N ARG A 141 3.29 12.96 -22.85
CA ARG A 141 3.70 12.74 -21.45
C ARG A 141 2.55 12.73 -20.44
N GLN A 142 1.57 13.61 -20.63
CA GLN A 142 0.40 13.68 -19.75
C GLN A 142 -0.48 12.44 -19.88
N VAL A 143 -0.64 11.92 -21.09
CA VAL A 143 -1.40 10.68 -21.35
C VAL A 143 -0.68 9.49 -20.74
N PHE A 144 0.64 9.40 -20.92
CA PHE A 144 1.46 8.37 -20.27
C PHE A 144 1.32 8.42 -18.74
N LYS A 145 1.50 9.60 -18.14
CA LYS A 145 1.38 9.80 -16.69
C LYS A 145 -0.01 9.38 -16.19
N GLN A 146 -1.07 9.77 -16.90
CA GLN A 146 -2.44 9.44 -16.51
C GLN A 146 -2.71 7.94 -16.58
N LYS A 147 -2.29 7.27 -17.67
CA LYS A 147 -2.42 5.81 -17.82
C LYS A 147 -1.71 5.06 -16.70
N VAL A 148 -0.48 5.47 -16.36
CA VAL A 148 0.29 4.85 -15.26
C VAL A 148 -0.42 5.02 -13.93
N ILE A 149 -0.88 6.23 -13.61
CA ILE A 149 -1.58 6.49 -12.35
C ILE A 149 -2.89 5.69 -12.26
N GLU A 150 -3.66 5.63 -13.35
CA GLU A 150 -4.94 4.92 -13.38
C GLU A 150 -4.78 3.41 -13.18
N ASN A 151 -3.88 2.77 -13.94
CA ASN A 151 -3.64 1.34 -13.82
C ASN A 151 -3.07 0.96 -12.45
N VAL A 152 -2.10 1.73 -11.96
CA VAL A 152 -1.54 1.49 -10.62
C VAL A 152 -2.61 1.71 -9.54
N GLN A 153 -3.45 2.74 -9.65
CA GLN A 153 -4.52 2.98 -8.67
C GLN A 153 -5.54 1.84 -8.64
N ASN A 154 -5.91 1.28 -9.80
CA ASN A 154 -6.84 0.15 -9.89
C ASN A 154 -6.32 -1.09 -9.13
N GLU A 155 -5.02 -1.37 -9.25
CA GLU A 155 -4.38 -2.46 -8.50
C GLU A 155 -4.27 -2.14 -6.99
N LEU A 156 -3.91 -0.90 -6.64
CA LEU A 156 -3.79 -0.46 -5.24
C LEU A 156 -5.14 -0.45 -4.50
N ASP A 157 -6.26 -0.26 -5.18
CA ASP A 157 -7.62 -0.30 -4.61
C ASP A 157 -7.99 -1.68 -4.03
N GLN A 158 -7.40 -2.76 -4.57
CA GLN A 158 -7.57 -4.11 -4.05
C GLN A 158 -6.97 -4.25 -2.64
N PHE A 159 -5.93 -3.47 -2.35
CA PHE A 159 -5.22 -3.43 -1.08
C PHE A 159 -5.68 -2.30 -0.14
N GLY A 160 -6.64 -1.48 -0.59
CA GLY A 160 -7.13 -0.32 0.17
C GLY A 160 -6.16 0.85 0.20
N LEU A 161 -5.24 0.92 -0.77
CA LEU A 161 -4.24 1.97 -0.91
C LEU A 161 -4.64 2.98 -1.98
N ARG A 162 -4.19 4.22 -1.81
CA ARG A 162 -4.46 5.33 -2.71
C ARG A 162 -3.21 6.14 -3.00
N ILE A 163 -3.05 6.53 -4.25
CA ILE A 163 -2.05 7.50 -4.70
C ILE A 163 -2.59 8.89 -4.36
N TYR A 164 -1.89 9.59 -3.46
CA TYR A 164 -2.15 10.99 -3.13
C TYR A 164 -1.39 11.93 -4.07
N ASN A 165 -0.20 11.53 -4.51
CA ASN A 165 0.61 12.28 -5.46
C ASN A 165 1.44 11.32 -6.32
N ALA A 166 1.69 11.71 -7.57
CA ALA A 166 2.59 11.03 -8.48
C ALA A 166 3.38 12.07 -9.26
N ASN A 167 4.70 12.03 -9.09
CA ASN A 167 5.66 12.87 -9.79
C ASN A 167 6.58 12.01 -10.66
N VAL A 168 6.34 12.04 -11.97
CA VAL A 168 7.16 11.34 -12.96
C VAL A 168 8.19 12.33 -13.51
N LYS A 169 9.47 12.11 -13.19
CA LYS A 169 10.57 12.98 -13.66
C LYS A 169 10.83 12.77 -15.15
N GLU A 170 11.69 13.61 -15.73
CA GLU A 170 12.08 13.47 -17.14
C GLU A 170 12.83 12.18 -17.37
N LEU A 171 12.54 11.57 -18.52
CA LEU A 171 13.23 10.38 -18.98
C LEU A 171 14.69 10.75 -19.18
N GLN A 172 15.58 9.90 -18.66
CA GLN A 172 17.00 10.00 -18.96
C GLN A 172 17.32 8.89 -19.96
N ASP A 173 17.96 9.27 -21.06
CA ASP A 173 18.58 8.28 -21.94
C ASP A 173 19.65 7.55 -21.14
N THR A 174 19.60 6.22 -21.21
CA THR A 174 20.64 5.38 -20.62
C THR A 174 21.88 5.52 -21.50
N PRO A 175 23.08 5.79 -20.93
CA PRO A 175 24.30 5.94 -21.71
C PRO A 175 24.70 4.67 -22.49
#